data_AF-A0A8S3S9P7-F1
#
_entry.id   AF-A0A8S3S9P7-F1
#
_cell.length_a   1.000
_cell.length_b   1.000
_cell.length_c   1.000
_cell.angle_alpha   90.00
_cell.angle_beta   90.00
_cell.angle_gamma   90.00
#
_symmetry.space_group_name_H-M   'P 1'
#
loop_
_entity.id
_entity.type
_entity.pdbx_description
1 polymer ?
#
loop_
_entity_poly.entity_id
_entity_poly.type
_entity_poly.pdbx_seq_one_letter_code
_entity_poly.pdbx_strand_id
1 'polypeptide(L)'
;MARKSNLVPDSKMSFDIDKQLTRNKVILEGNIAIVIFNWSKTIQMGNRILKIPLIENTRSALCPLRAYRNMCKLIPAAGDSPAFLFPSKHKLVPVTYTDFQRYIKEFISKIGRNPRLFSTHSFRRGGATFAFESKVPAELIQVHGDWASDAYKLYLQFSLSEKVSVAKAMTKFIP
;
A
#
# COMPACT_ATOMS: atom_id res chain seq x y z
N MET A 1 4.39 -1.44 -2.55
CA MET A 1 3.51 -1.42 -1.37
C MET A 1 4.17 -0.73 -0.20
N ALA A 2 3.52 0.32 0.29
CA ALA A 2 3.98 1.07 1.45
C ALA A 2 3.82 0.24 2.74
N ARG A 3 4.57 0.61 3.79
CA ARG A 3 4.33 0.11 5.15
C ARG A 3 3.54 1.15 5.93
N LYS A 4 2.81 0.70 6.96
CA LYS A 4 1.98 1.59 7.80
C LYS A 4 2.76 2.78 8.38
N SER A 5 3.97 2.52 8.89
CA SER A 5 4.83 3.51 9.55
C SER A 5 5.33 4.60 8.60
N ASN A 6 5.20 4.36 7.29
CA ASN A 6 5.55 5.30 6.25
C ASN A 6 4.37 6.18 5.83
N LEU A 7 3.14 5.71 6.02
CA LEU A 7 1.95 6.39 5.54
C LEU A 7 1.40 7.38 6.56
N VAL A 8 1.38 6.97 7.84
CA VAL A 8 0.68 7.68 8.91
C VAL A 8 1.46 7.59 10.22
N PRO A 9 1.40 8.62 11.09
CA PRO A 9 2.02 8.59 12.41
C PRO A 9 1.24 7.72 13.39
N ASP A 10 1.90 7.26 14.47
CA ASP A 10 1.24 6.47 15.51
C ASP A 10 0.27 7.31 16.37
N SER A 11 0.57 8.61 16.54
CA SER A 11 -0.30 9.58 17.20
C SER A 11 -0.33 10.92 16.46
N LYS A 12 -1.28 11.79 16.82
CA LYS A 12 -1.41 13.11 16.18
C LYS A 12 -0.20 14.03 16.43
N MET A 13 0.54 13.80 17.52
CA MET A 13 1.71 14.60 17.91
C MET A 13 3.02 14.01 17.40
N SER A 14 3.02 12.76 16.93
CA SER A 14 4.23 12.06 16.52
C SER A 14 4.45 12.10 15.00
N PHE A 15 3.92 13.12 14.31
CA PHE A 15 4.18 13.31 12.90
C PHE A 15 5.60 13.84 12.71
N ASP A 16 6.34 13.18 11.84
CA ASP A 16 7.72 13.46 11.50
C ASP A 16 7.81 13.47 9.97
N ILE A 17 8.15 14.65 9.42
CA ILE A 17 8.20 14.91 7.98
C ILE A 17 9.24 14.03 7.26
N ASP A 18 10.28 13.60 7.96
CA ASP A 18 11.33 12.77 7.38
C ASP A 18 10.94 11.28 7.37
N LYS A 19 9.97 10.88 8.22
CA LYS A 19 9.56 9.48 8.37
C LYS A 19 8.23 9.15 7.70
N GLN A 20 7.26 10.05 7.77
CA GLN A 20 5.91 9.84 7.24
C GLN A 20 5.67 10.58 5.92
N LEU A 21 4.75 10.04 5.13
CA LEU A 21 4.39 10.57 3.82
C LEU A 21 3.73 11.94 3.94
N THR A 22 4.29 12.90 3.21
CA THR A 22 3.72 14.24 2.99
C THR A 22 3.10 14.37 1.61
N ARG A 23 2.30 15.42 1.40
CA ARG A 23 1.65 15.68 0.11
C ARG A 23 2.63 15.89 -1.03
N ASN A 24 3.74 16.59 -0.80
CA ASN A 24 4.78 16.83 -1.81
C ASN A 24 5.55 15.55 -2.22
N LYS A 25 5.43 14.47 -1.44
CA LYS A 25 6.00 13.15 -1.78
C LYS A 25 5.02 12.29 -2.58
N VAL A 26 3.84 12.81 -2.92
CA VAL A 26 2.90 12.22 -3.89
C VAL A 26 2.92 13.09 -5.14
N ILE A 27 3.78 12.73 -6.09
CA ILE A 27 3.90 13.45 -7.36
C ILE A 27 2.78 12.98 -8.27
N LEU A 28 1.90 13.88 -8.68
CA LEU A 28 0.73 13.62 -9.49
C LEU A 28 0.94 14.19 -10.90
N GLU A 29 0.93 13.34 -11.92
CA GLU A 29 1.16 13.75 -13.31
C GLU A 29 0.19 12.99 -14.24
N GLY A 30 -0.77 13.71 -14.82
CA GLY A 30 -1.84 13.09 -15.60
C GLY A 30 -2.59 12.00 -14.82
N ASN A 31 -2.62 10.78 -15.39
CA ASN A 31 -3.25 9.60 -14.81
C ASN A 31 -2.28 8.75 -13.94
N ILE A 32 -1.06 9.25 -13.68
CA ILE A 32 -0.04 8.54 -12.90
C ILE A 32 0.23 9.30 -11.60
N ALA A 33 0.57 8.55 -10.55
CA ALA A 33 1.13 9.08 -9.33
C ALA A 33 2.41 8.32 -8.98
N ILE A 34 3.43 9.03 -8.51
CA ILE A 34 4.62 8.41 -7.91
C ILE A 34 4.63 8.78 -6.43
N VAL A 35 4.49 7.77 -5.58
CA VAL A 35 4.58 7.93 -4.12
C VAL A 35 6.01 7.63 -3.68
N ILE A 36 6.63 8.59 -3.01
CA ILE A 36 8.03 8.57 -2.64
C ILE A 36 8.18 8.37 -1.13
N PHE A 37 8.94 7.37 -0.73
CA PHE A 37 9.28 7.10 0.67
C PHE A 37 10.79 7.16 0.85
N ASN A 38 11.25 8.10 1.67
CA ASN A 38 12.66 8.32 1.98
C ASN A 38 13.12 7.54 3.22
N TRP A 39 12.17 7.08 4.03
CA TRP A 39 12.44 6.36 5.26
C TRP A 39 11.61 5.08 5.30
N SER A 40 12.07 4.06 6.01
CA SER A 40 11.27 2.92 6.48
C SER A 40 12.07 2.16 7.55
N LYS A 41 11.46 1.15 8.19
CA LYS A 41 12.20 0.25 9.10
C LYS A 41 13.43 -0.40 8.43
N THR A 42 13.42 -0.56 7.11
CA THR A 42 14.53 -1.15 6.33
C THR A 42 15.30 -0.10 5.51
N ILE A 43 15.00 1.18 5.70
CA ILE A 43 15.65 2.34 5.08
C ILE A 43 15.85 3.40 6.18
N GLN A 44 16.46 3.00 7.30
CA GLN A 44 16.62 3.91 8.44
C GLN A 44 17.73 4.94 8.21
N MET A 45 18.73 4.59 7.38
CA MET A 45 19.88 5.43 7.06
C MET A 45 19.71 6.22 5.74
N GLY A 46 18.52 6.21 5.13
CA GLY A 46 18.29 6.92 3.86
C GLY A 46 19.11 6.40 2.67
N ASN A 47 19.65 5.19 2.76
CA ASN A 47 20.53 4.59 1.75
C ASN A 47 19.85 4.28 0.41
N ARG A 48 18.53 4.40 0.33
CA ARG A 48 17.73 4.23 -0.88
C ARG A 48 16.39 4.94 -0.76
N ILE A 49 15.72 5.16 -1.90
CA ILE A 49 14.38 5.73 -1.96
C ILE A 49 13.42 4.68 -2.53
N LEU A 50 12.31 4.44 -1.84
CA LEU A 50 11.25 3.59 -2.36
C LEU A 50 10.26 4.45 -3.16
N LYS A 51 10.13 4.15 -4.46
CA LYS A 51 9.14 4.76 -5.35
C LYS A 51 8.05 3.74 -5.66
N ILE A 52 6.80 4.12 -5.43
CA ILE A 52 5.64 3.29 -5.76
C ILE A 52 4.83 4.02 -6.83
N PRO A 53 4.89 3.57 -8.10
CA PRO A 53 4.00 4.08 -9.12
C PRO A 53 2.58 3.58 -8.88
N LEU A 54 1.61 4.45 -9.10
CA LEU A 54 0.18 4.15 -9.11
C LEU A 54 -0.41 4.69 -10.41
N ILE A 55 -1.36 3.97 -10.98
CA ILE A 55 -2.08 4.37 -12.19
C ILE A 55 -3.55 4.54 -11.84
N GLU A 56 -4.16 5.60 -12.37
CA GLU A 56 -5.57 5.86 -12.20
C GLU A 56 -6.41 4.78 -12.90
N ASN A 57 -7.36 4.21 -12.16
CA ASN A 57 -8.36 3.31 -12.69
C ASN A 57 -9.69 4.08 -12.77
N THR A 58 -9.97 4.66 -13.93
CA THR A 58 -11.17 5.46 -14.18
C THR A 58 -12.48 4.67 -13.99
N ARG A 59 -12.42 3.34 -14.16
CA ARG A 59 -13.56 2.42 -14.08
C ARG A 59 -13.99 2.04 -12.66
N SER A 60 -13.19 2.37 -11.63
CA SER A 60 -13.47 1.92 -10.26
C SER A 60 -13.59 3.08 -9.28
N ALA A 61 -14.74 3.17 -8.58
CA ALA A 61 -14.93 4.09 -7.45
C ALA A 61 -13.86 3.92 -6.36
N LEU A 62 -13.22 2.75 -6.29
CA LEU A 62 -12.17 2.41 -5.33
C LEU A 62 -10.76 2.80 -5.81
N CYS A 63 -10.64 3.60 -6.88
CA CYS A 63 -9.34 4.05 -7.36
C CYS A 63 -8.61 4.91 -6.31
N PRO A 64 -7.40 4.51 -5.86
CA PRO A 64 -6.68 5.24 -4.81
C PRO A 64 -6.22 6.64 -5.26
N LEU A 65 -5.83 6.84 -6.52
CA LEU A 65 -5.44 8.17 -7.01
C LEU A 65 -6.63 9.12 -7.01
N ARG A 66 -7.79 8.68 -7.48
CA ARG A 66 -9.00 9.50 -7.49
C ARG A 66 -9.46 9.84 -6.07
N ALA A 67 -9.47 8.86 -5.17
CA ALA A 67 -9.78 9.09 -3.77
C ALA A 67 -8.82 10.09 -3.12
N TYR A 68 -7.51 9.96 -3.38
CA TYR A 68 -6.50 10.89 -2.89
C TYR A 68 -6.67 12.31 -3.44
N ARG A 69 -6.85 12.45 -4.77
CA ARG A 69 -7.11 13.76 -5.42
C ARG A 69 -8.36 14.43 -4.83
N ASN A 70 -9.44 13.68 -4.64
CA ASN A 70 -10.67 14.21 -4.07
C ASN A 70 -10.46 14.69 -2.63
N MET A 71 -9.73 13.92 -1.81
CA MET A 71 -9.37 14.35 -0.46
C MET A 71 -8.54 15.64 -0.48
N CYS A 72 -7.54 15.77 -1.35
CA CYS A 72 -6.73 16.99 -1.46
C CYS A 72 -7.56 18.22 -1.88
N LYS A 73 -8.55 18.04 -2.77
CA LYS A 73 -9.49 19.10 -3.18
C LYS A 73 -10.41 19.53 -2.03
N LEU A 74 -10.97 18.58 -1.29
CA LEU A 74 -11.89 18.84 -0.18
C LEU A 74 -11.17 19.37 1.06
N ILE A 75 -9.90 19.01 1.24
CA ILE A 75 -9.09 19.36 2.41
C ILE A 75 -7.78 19.99 1.90
N PRO A 76 -7.78 21.29 1.54
CA PRO A 76 -6.55 21.98 1.17
C PRO A 76 -5.55 21.99 2.33
N ALA A 77 -4.28 21.74 2.04
CA ALA A 77 -3.18 21.79 3.00
C ALA A 77 -1.84 21.96 2.25
N ALA A 78 -0.82 22.42 2.95
CA ALA A 78 0.52 22.65 2.38
C ALA A 78 1.21 21.35 1.94
N GLY A 79 2.23 21.48 1.09
CA GLY A 79 2.94 20.32 0.53
C GLY A 79 3.69 19.48 1.57
N ASP A 80 4.20 20.13 2.62
CA ASP A 80 4.88 19.52 3.78
C ASP A 80 3.90 18.94 4.81
N SER A 81 2.59 19.14 4.63
CA SER A 81 1.58 18.57 5.51
C SER A 81 1.47 17.05 5.30
N PRO A 82 1.02 16.30 6.33
CA PRO A 82 0.74 14.87 6.20
C PRO A 82 -0.11 14.55 4.97
N ALA A 83 0.21 13.45 4.28
CA ALA A 83 -0.48 13.08 3.06
C ALA A 83 -1.98 12.84 3.30
N PHE A 84 -2.34 12.25 4.45
CA PHE A 84 -3.72 11.95 4.84
C PHE A 84 -4.14 12.78 6.06
N LEU A 85 -5.12 13.66 5.85
CA LEU A 85 -5.63 14.59 6.84
C LEU A 85 -7.15 14.46 6.92
N PHE A 86 -7.73 14.72 8.09
CA PHE A 86 -9.17 14.93 8.23
C PHE A 86 -9.47 16.17 9.09
N PRO A 87 -10.62 16.85 8.87
CA PRO A 87 -11.03 17.96 9.70
C PRO A 87 -11.40 17.47 11.12
N SER A 88 -10.88 18.14 12.14
CA SER A 88 -11.25 17.88 13.54
C SER A 88 -11.49 19.20 14.26
N LYS A 89 -12.76 19.47 14.58
CA LYS A 89 -13.22 20.75 15.14
C LYS A 89 -12.77 21.93 14.26
N HIS A 90 -11.73 22.66 14.69
CA HIS A 90 -11.20 23.85 14.02
C HIS A 90 -9.81 23.66 13.43
N LYS A 91 -9.31 22.42 13.35
CA LYS A 91 -7.97 22.13 12.80
C LYS A 91 -7.94 20.89 11.93
N LEU A 92 -7.00 20.85 11.01
CA LEU A 92 -6.65 19.63 10.29
C LEU A 92 -5.74 18.77 11.16
N VAL A 93 -6.01 17.46 11.20
CA VAL A 93 -5.19 16.50 11.95
C VAL A 93 -4.80 15.33 11.04
N PRO A 94 -3.60 14.75 11.22
CA PRO A 94 -3.21 13.56 10.48
C PRO A 94 -4.11 12.39 10.83
N VAL A 95 -4.42 11.57 9.82
CA VAL A 95 -4.90 10.20 10.06
C VAL A 95 -3.80 9.46 10.80
N THR A 96 -4.10 8.88 11.97
CA THR A 96 -3.13 8.09 12.73
C THR A 96 -3.25 6.60 12.39
N TYR A 97 -2.26 5.81 12.80
CA TYR A 97 -2.35 4.36 12.72
C TYR A 97 -3.57 3.80 13.47
N THR A 98 -3.84 4.32 14.67
CA THR A 98 -5.00 3.93 15.47
C THR A 98 -6.31 4.23 14.76
N ASP A 99 -6.41 5.40 14.12
CA ASP A 99 -7.58 5.75 13.31
C ASP A 99 -7.74 4.77 12.15
N PHE A 100 -6.66 4.51 11.40
CA PHE A 100 -6.70 3.61 10.25
C PHE A 100 -7.12 2.18 10.65
N GLN A 101 -6.54 1.64 11.72
CA GLN A 101 -6.89 0.32 12.21
C GLN A 101 -8.33 0.26 12.73
N ARG A 102 -8.80 1.31 13.42
CA ARG A 102 -10.19 1.43 13.88
C ARG A 102 -11.15 1.38 12.69
N TYR A 103 -10.95 2.23 11.69
CA TYR A 103 -11.83 2.28 10.51
C TYR A 103 -11.84 0.95 9.74
N ILE A 104 -10.70 0.29 9.55
CA ILE A 104 -10.66 -1.04 8.92
C ILE A 104 -11.54 -2.02 9.71
N LYS A 105 -11.36 -2.10 11.03
CA LYS A 105 -12.14 -3.02 11.86
C LYS A 105 -13.63 -2.72 11.81
N GLU A 106 -14.02 -1.44 11.86
CA GLU A 106 -15.41 -1.02 11.72
C GLU A 106 -16.01 -1.44 10.37
N PHE A 107 -15.31 -1.19 9.26
CA PHE A 107 -15.80 -1.58 7.93
C PHE A 107 -15.89 -3.10 7.76
N ILE A 108 -14.91 -3.84 8.27
CA ILE A 108 -14.93 -5.31 8.24
C ILE A 108 -16.11 -5.88 9.05
N SER A 109 -16.39 -5.32 10.22
CA SER A 109 -17.57 -5.70 11.02
C SER A 109 -18.87 -5.40 10.28
N LYS A 110 -18.97 -4.24 9.62
CA LYS A 110 -20.18 -3.83 8.87
C LYS A 110 -20.51 -4.77 7.70
N ILE A 111 -19.51 -5.43 7.12
CA ILE A 111 -19.72 -6.42 6.06
C ILE A 111 -19.88 -7.86 6.61
N GLY A 112 -20.12 -8.02 7.93
CA GLY A 112 -20.38 -9.32 8.56
C GLY A 112 -19.15 -10.22 8.69
N ARG A 113 -17.93 -9.66 8.64
CA ARG A 113 -16.68 -10.42 8.76
C ARG A 113 -16.03 -10.18 10.13
N ASN A 114 -15.25 -11.15 10.61
CA ASN A 114 -14.57 -11.03 11.90
C ASN A 114 -13.38 -10.04 11.81
N PRO A 115 -13.43 -8.86 12.45
CA PRO A 115 -12.39 -7.84 12.38
C PRO A 115 -11.04 -8.28 12.98
N ARG A 116 -11.02 -9.31 13.84
CA ARG A 116 -9.77 -9.82 14.43
C ARG A 116 -8.85 -10.48 13.39
N LEU A 117 -9.41 -10.91 12.25
CA LEU A 117 -8.65 -11.54 11.17
C LEU A 117 -8.02 -10.52 10.20
N PHE A 118 -8.30 -9.22 10.39
CA PHE A 118 -7.87 -8.17 9.47
C PHE A 118 -7.01 -7.14 10.17
N SER A 119 -5.95 -6.72 9.48
CA SER A 119 -5.06 -5.65 9.92
C SER A 119 -4.51 -4.89 8.71
N THR A 120 -3.71 -3.86 8.94
CA THR A 120 -2.98 -3.19 7.86
C THR A 120 -2.05 -4.15 7.10
N HIS A 121 -1.58 -5.22 7.74
CA HIS A 121 -0.76 -6.23 7.07
C HIS A 121 -1.56 -7.04 6.04
N SER A 122 -2.87 -7.21 6.24
CA SER A 122 -3.76 -7.88 5.29
C SER A 122 -3.75 -7.20 3.91
N PHE A 123 -3.62 -5.88 3.84
CA PHE A 123 -3.48 -5.16 2.56
C PHE A 123 -2.19 -5.51 1.81
N ARG A 124 -1.08 -5.68 2.53
CA ARG A 124 0.20 -6.09 1.90
C ARG A 124 0.13 -7.52 1.38
N ARG A 125 -0.46 -8.42 2.16
CA ARG A 125 -0.69 -9.81 1.75
C ARG A 125 -1.61 -9.87 0.53
N GLY A 126 -2.78 -9.25 0.62
CA GLY A 126 -3.76 -9.21 -0.46
C GLY A 126 -3.23 -8.55 -1.72
N GLY A 127 -2.43 -7.48 -1.60
CA GLY A 127 -1.77 -6.86 -2.73
C GLY A 127 -0.75 -7.79 -3.42
N ALA A 128 -0.01 -8.59 -2.65
CA ALA A 128 0.97 -9.53 -3.20
C ALA A 128 0.26 -10.65 -3.96
N THR A 129 -0.77 -11.22 -3.32
CA THR A 129 -1.62 -12.25 -3.91
C THR A 129 -2.29 -11.73 -5.18
N PHE A 130 -2.89 -10.54 -5.15
CA PHE A 130 -3.56 -9.95 -6.31
C PHE A 130 -2.60 -9.68 -7.48
N ALA A 131 -1.40 -9.16 -7.21
CA ALA A 131 -0.39 -8.95 -8.25
C ALA A 131 0.05 -10.28 -8.88
N PHE A 132 0.21 -11.32 -8.06
CA PHE A 132 0.56 -12.65 -8.52
C PHE A 132 -0.55 -13.30 -9.37
N GLU A 133 -1.79 -13.22 -8.92
CA GLU A 133 -2.97 -13.66 -9.68
C GLU A 133 -3.11 -12.89 -11.01
N SER A 134 -2.70 -11.61 -11.02
CA SER A 134 -2.61 -10.77 -12.22
C SER A 134 -1.40 -11.09 -13.10
N LYS A 135 -0.68 -12.20 -12.84
CA LYS A 135 0.46 -12.70 -13.62
C LYS A 135 1.66 -11.74 -13.65
N VAL A 136 1.79 -10.87 -12.64
CA VAL A 136 3.00 -10.06 -12.47
C VAL A 136 4.15 -10.98 -12.04
N PRO A 137 5.34 -10.89 -12.67
CA PRO A 137 6.52 -11.63 -12.25
C PRO A 137 6.83 -11.47 -10.76
N ALA A 138 7.25 -12.56 -10.11
CA ALA A 138 7.45 -12.60 -8.67
C ALA A 138 8.53 -11.61 -8.21
N GLU A 139 9.57 -11.39 -9.01
CA GLU A 139 10.64 -10.42 -8.81
C GLU A 139 10.09 -8.99 -8.78
N LEU A 140 9.16 -8.66 -9.68
CA LEU A 140 8.51 -7.36 -9.69
C LEU A 140 7.58 -7.18 -8.50
N ILE A 141 6.91 -8.24 -8.04
CA ILE A 141 6.11 -8.20 -6.80
C ILE A 141 7.01 -7.94 -5.59
N GLN A 142 8.15 -8.63 -5.53
CA GLN A 142 9.14 -8.47 -4.46
C GLN A 142 9.66 -7.03 -4.38
N VAL A 143 10.09 -6.48 -5.52
CA VAL A 143 10.55 -5.09 -5.65
C VAL A 143 9.42 -4.12 -5.31
N HIS A 144 8.24 -4.32 -5.92
CA HIS A 144 7.10 -3.44 -5.71
C HIS A 144 6.74 -3.37 -4.24
N GLY A 145 6.67 -4.50 -3.54
CA GLY A 145 6.32 -4.52 -2.12
C GLY A 145 7.46 -4.23 -1.15
N ASP A 146 8.67 -3.97 -1.63
CA ASP A 146 9.83 -3.66 -0.78
C ASP A 146 10.18 -4.80 0.19
N TRP A 147 10.19 -6.04 -0.32
CA TRP A 147 10.60 -7.23 0.43
C TRP A 147 12.09 -7.53 0.19
N ALA A 148 12.89 -7.50 1.26
CA ALA A 148 14.30 -7.85 1.21
C ALA A 148 14.55 -9.37 1.09
N SER A 149 13.56 -10.18 1.45
CA SER A 149 13.64 -11.64 1.42
C SER A 149 12.41 -12.26 0.75
N ASP A 150 12.46 -13.57 0.57
CA ASP A 150 11.40 -14.39 -0.02
C ASP A 150 10.14 -14.55 0.84
N ALA A 151 10.01 -13.81 1.94
CA ALA A 151 8.85 -13.89 2.83
C ALA A 151 7.50 -13.63 2.12
N TYR A 152 7.50 -12.89 1.01
CA TYR A 152 6.29 -12.66 0.21
C TYR A 152 5.77 -13.93 -0.49
N LYS A 153 6.63 -14.92 -0.74
CA LYS A 153 6.26 -16.20 -1.37
C LYS A 153 5.21 -16.96 -0.54
N LEU A 154 5.20 -16.77 0.78
CA LEU A 154 4.19 -17.33 1.70
C LEU A 154 2.78 -16.78 1.45
N TYR A 155 2.64 -15.69 0.69
CA TYR A 155 1.34 -15.11 0.34
C TYR A 155 0.84 -15.57 -1.03
N LEU A 156 1.68 -16.27 -1.79
CA LEU A 156 1.33 -16.75 -3.13
C LEU A 156 0.59 -18.07 -2.99
N GLN A 157 -0.60 -18.13 -3.57
CA GLN A 157 -1.40 -19.36 -3.64
C GLN A 157 -1.35 -19.88 -5.06
N PHE A 158 -1.08 -21.18 -5.20
CA PHE A 158 -1.01 -21.85 -6.49
C PHE A 158 -2.15 -22.85 -6.60
N SER A 159 -2.95 -22.71 -7.64
CA SER A 159 -3.98 -23.67 -8.02
C SER A 159 -3.38 -25.00 -8.47
N LEU A 160 -4.19 -26.07 -8.48
CA LEU A 160 -3.74 -27.37 -8.98
C LEU A 160 -3.31 -27.31 -10.45
N SER A 161 -4.03 -26.54 -11.28
CA SER A 161 -3.70 -26.38 -12.70
C SER A 161 -2.33 -25.73 -12.91
N GLU A 162 -1.98 -24.74 -12.08
CA GLU A 162 -0.64 -24.14 -12.10
C GLU A 162 0.43 -25.15 -11.69
N LYS A 163 0.19 -25.95 -10.65
CA LYS A 163 1.13 -27.03 -10.27
C LYS A 163 1.31 -28.07 -11.39
N VAL A 164 0.23 -28.42 -12.10
CA VAL A 164 0.28 -29.34 -13.24
C VAL A 164 1.09 -28.75 -14.41
N SER A 165 1.06 -27.42 -14.61
CA SER A 165 1.85 -26.79 -15.67
C SER A 165 3.35 -27.00 -15.50
N VAL A 166 3.84 -27.10 -14.26
CA VAL A 166 5.24 -27.43 -13.96
C VAL A 166 5.57 -28.83 -14.46
N ALA A 167 4.75 -29.83 -14.10
CA ALA A 167 4.93 -31.20 -14.58
C ALA A 167 4.89 -31.28 -16.12
N LYS A 168 3.94 -30.59 -16.77
CA LYS A 168 3.85 -30.51 -18.24
C LYS A 168 5.08 -29.87 -18.89
N ALA A 169 5.65 -28.85 -18.26
CA ALA A 169 6.86 -28.22 -18.76
C ALA A 169 8.05 -29.19 -18.64
N MET A 170 8.20 -29.87 -17.51
CA MET A 170 9.27 -30.86 -17.32
C MET A 170 9.21 -31.99 -18.34
N THR A 171 8.01 -32.53 -18.63
CA THR A 171 7.86 -33.61 -19.63
C THR A 171 8.19 -33.18 -21.06
N LYS A 172 8.15 -31.89 -21.38
CA LYS A 172 8.55 -31.41 -22.72
C LYS A 172 10.06 -31.42 -22.94
N PHE A 173 10.85 -31.46 -21.86
CA PHE A 173 12.31 -31.38 -21.91
C PHE A 173 13.01 -32.66 -21.45
N ILE A 174 12.24 -33.71 -21.15
CA ILE A 174 12.76 -35.06 -20.91
C ILE A 174 12.59 -35.82 -22.25
N PRO A 175 13.67 -36.33 -22.86
CA PRO A 175 13.61 -37.08 -24.11
C PRO A 175 12.73 -38.33 -24.04
#